data_AF-A0A1G0FV99-F1
#
_entry.id   AF-A0A1G0FV99-F1
#
_cell.length_a   1.000
_cell.length_b   1.000
_cell.length_c   1.000
_cell.angle_alpha   90.00
_cell.angle_beta   90.00
_cell.angle_gamma   90.00
#
_symmetry.space_group_name_H-M   'P 1'
#
loop_
_entity.id
_entity.type
_entity.pdbx_description
1 polymer ?
#
loop_
_entity_poly.entity_id
_entity_poly.type
_entity_poly.pdbx_seq_one_letter_code
_entity_poly.pdbx_strand_id
1 'polypeptide(L)'
;MSAAFLAIGMKEHADFERAYARYSESEEGGQIELVAALTSYVPIIATIFDNEERDFPGVFHYEVTEPFGAWFAGSLCATGKLPEWIDGMVKLAEMVEAFFAQGCNQVPMLEKTSVTRATNYQIGSLV
;
A
#
# COMPACT_ATOMS: atom_id res chain seq x y z
N MET A 1 -3.69 4.67 6.92
CA MET A 1 -4.29 3.97 5.77
C MET A 1 -3.50 2.71 5.42
N SER A 2 -2.17 2.79 5.32
CA SER A 2 -1.29 1.69 4.91
C SER A 2 -1.47 0.37 5.69
N ALA A 3 -1.66 0.43 7.01
CA ALA A 3 -1.88 -0.76 7.83
C ALA A 3 -3.07 -1.63 7.37
N ALA A 4 -4.14 -1.01 6.86
CA ALA A 4 -5.31 -1.75 6.38
C ALA A 4 -4.98 -2.52 5.09
N PHE A 5 -4.29 -1.89 4.14
CA PHE A 5 -3.89 -2.52 2.87
C PHE A 5 -2.87 -3.65 3.09
N LEU A 6 -1.93 -3.48 4.02
CA LEU A 6 -1.04 -4.57 4.45
C LEU A 6 -1.84 -5.78 4.95
N ALA A 7 -2.82 -5.54 5.82
CA ALA A 7 -3.64 -6.60 6.40
C ALA A 7 -4.55 -7.27 5.36
N ILE A 8 -5.10 -6.50 4.40
CA ILE A 8 -5.89 -7.03 3.28
C ILE A 8 -5.04 -7.99 2.46
N GLY A 9 -3.88 -7.52 1.94
CA GLY A 9 -3.02 -8.36 1.11
C GLY A 9 -2.53 -9.61 1.82
N MET A 10 -2.19 -9.50 3.12
CA MET A 10 -1.80 -10.65 3.93
C MET A 10 -2.94 -11.67 4.06
N LYS A 11 -4.15 -11.20 4.37
CA LYS A 11 -5.31 -12.06 4.62
C LYS A 11 -5.85 -12.72 3.36
N GLU A 12 -5.77 -12.05 2.22
CA GLU A 12 -6.26 -12.56 0.93
C GLU A 12 -5.31 -13.59 0.30
N HIS A 13 -4.10 -13.76 0.82
CA HIS A 13 -3.20 -14.82 0.38
C HIS A 13 -3.80 -16.19 0.67
N ALA A 14 -3.97 -17.02 -0.37
CA ALA A 14 -4.77 -18.25 -0.33
C ALA A 14 -4.41 -19.22 0.80
N ASP A 15 -3.12 -19.34 1.12
CA ASP A 15 -2.60 -20.26 2.15
C ASP A 15 -2.40 -19.61 3.53
N PHE A 16 -2.79 -18.34 3.72
CA PHE A 16 -2.49 -17.58 4.93
C PHE A 16 -3.04 -18.23 6.20
N GLU A 17 -4.32 -18.62 6.22
CA GLU A 17 -4.96 -19.22 7.41
C GLU A 17 -4.22 -20.50 7.86
N ARG A 18 -3.80 -21.33 6.90
CA ARG A 18 -3.04 -22.55 7.18
C ARG A 18 -1.63 -22.23 7.69
N ALA A 19 -0.98 -21.22 7.12
CA ALA A 19 0.35 -20.80 7.56
C ALA A 19 0.30 -20.19 8.95
N TYR A 20 -0.70 -19.35 9.22
CA TYR A 20 -0.93 -18.73 10.52
C TYR A 20 -1.19 -19.77 11.60
N ALA A 21 -2.02 -20.79 11.35
CA ALA A 21 -2.26 -21.86 12.32
C ALA A 21 -0.95 -22.53 12.77
N ARG A 22 -0.07 -22.89 11.82
CA ARG A 22 1.25 -23.45 12.13
C ARG A 22 2.16 -22.48 12.86
N TYR A 23 2.16 -21.22 12.44
CA TYR A 23 2.95 -20.17 13.10
C TYR A 23 2.49 -19.98 14.55
N SER A 24 1.19 -19.93 14.81
CA SER A 24 0.60 -19.74 16.15
C SER A 24 0.85 -20.90 17.12
N GLU A 25 1.24 -22.07 16.62
CA GLU A 25 1.64 -23.21 17.44
C GLU A 25 3.14 -23.18 17.81
N SER A 26 3.92 -22.25 17.24
CA SER A 26 5.34 -22.08 17.56
C SER A 26 5.57 -21.25 18.82
N GLU A 27 6.72 -21.44 19.48
CA GLU A 27 7.07 -20.70 20.72
C GLU A 27 7.21 -19.19 20.50
N GLU A 28 7.53 -18.77 19.28
CA GLU A 28 7.72 -17.38 18.87
C GLU A 28 6.48 -16.80 18.17
N GLY A 29 5.39 -17.58 18.09
CA GLY A 29 4.26 -17.32 17.23
C GLY A 29 3.01 -16.84 17.93
N GLY A 30 2.40 -15.79 17.40
CA GLY A 30 1.14 -15.27 17.88
C GLY A 30 0.56 -14.16 17.02
N GLN A 31 -0.71 -13.86 17.24
CA GLN A 31 -1.41 -12.83 16.47
C GLN A 31 -0.80 -11.45 16.69
N ILE A 32 -0.35 -11.16 17.91
CA ILE A 32 0.24 -9.87 18.27
C ILE A 32 1.59 -9.70 17.57
N GLU A 33 2.42 -10.74 17.60
CA GLU A 33 3.74 -10.79 16.98
C GLU A 33 3.64 -10.63 15.46
N LEU A 34 2.70 -11.33 14.84
CA LEU A 34 2.40 -11.21 13.41
C LEU A 34 1.99 -9.77 13.03
N VAL A 35 1.02 -9.22 13.76
CA VAL A 35 0.52 -7.86 13.50
C VAL A 35 1.61 -6.81 13.76
N ALA A 36 2.38 -6.96 14.84
CA ALA A 36 3.48 -6.06 15.16
C ALA A 36 4.56 -6.08 14.07
N ALA A 37 4.95 -7.26 13.60
CA ALA A 37 5.94 -7.39 12.53
C ALA A 37 5.43 -6.78 11.21
N LEU A 38 4.19 -7.07 10.81
CA LEU A 38 3.61 -6.51 9.59
C LEU A 38 3.47 -4.98 9.69
N THR A 39 3.02 -4.46 10.83
CA THR A 39 2.78 -3.02 11.00
C THR A 39 4.07 -2.22 11.25
N SER A 40 5.20 -2.88 11.54
CA SER A 40 6.50 -2.22 11.68
C SER A 40 6.95 -1.46 10.41
N TYR A 41 6.44 -1.83 9.24
CA TYR A 41 6.71 -1.17 7.97
C TYR A 41 5.84 0.07 7.72
N VAL A 42 4.75 0.27 8.48
CA VAL A 42 3.79 1.37 8.27
C VAL A 42 4.45 2.75 8.30
N PRO A 43 5.34 3.09 9.25
CA PRO A 43 6.00 4.39 9.27
C PRO A 43 6.85 4.66 8.02
N ILE A 44 7.48 3.63 7.48
CA ILE A 44 8.34 3.71 6.29
C ILE A 44 7.47 3.94 5.05
N ILE A 45 6.40 3.15 4.91
CA ILE A 45 5.44 3.30 3.82
C ILE A 45 4.78 4.68 3.84
N ALA A 46 4.41 5.17 5.03
CA ALA A 46 3.90 6.53 5.21
C ALA A 46 4.93 7.58 4.79
N THR A 47 6.20 7.42 5.20
CA THR A 47 7.28 8.35 4.82
C THR A 47 7.48 8.41 3.32
N ILE A 48 7.47 7.26 2.63
CA ILE A 48 7.60 7.22 1.15
C ILE A 48 6.45 7.95 0.49
N PHE A 49 5.23 7.72 0.97
CA PHE A 49 4.02 8.37 0.43
C PHE A 49 4.00 9.88 0.71
N ASP A 50 4.32 10.30 1.93
CA ASP A 50 4.27 11.71 2.36
C ASP A 50 5.34 12.59 1.70
N ASN A 51 6.46 12.00 1.26
CA ASN A 51 7.52 12.72 0.53
C ASN A 51 7.29 12.74 -1.00
N GLU A 52 6.23 12.14 -1.50
CA GLU A 52 5.94 12.09 -2.91
C GLU A 52 5.03 13.26 -3.33
N GLU A 53 5.53 14.13 -4.21
CA GLU A 53 4.77 15.32 -4.67
C GLU A 53 3.62 14.95 -5.62
N ARG A 54 3.69 13.75 -6.23
CA ARG A 54 2.67 13.23 -7.13
C ARG A 54 1.48 12.67 -6.33
N ASP A 55 0.29 13.09 -6.71
CA ASP A 55 -0.96 12.66 -6.09
C ASP A 55 -1.45 11.34 -6.72
N PHE A 56 -1.33 10.24 -5.98
CA PHE A 56 -1.78 8.91 -6.39
C PHE A 56 -2.94 8.45 -5.49
N PRO A 57 -4.20 8.86 -5.75
CA PRO A 57 -5.30 8.63 -4.83
C PRO A 57 -5.57 7.11 -4.68
N GLY A 58 -4.99 6.52 -3.63
CA GLY A 58 -5.11 5.09 -3.31
C GLY A 58 -4.29 4.14 -4.19
N VAL A 59 -3.84 4.55 -5.37
CA VAL A 59 -3.13 3.67 -6.34
C VAL A 59 -1.87 3.06 -5.72
N PHE A 60 -1.06 3.87 -5.02
CA PHE A 60 0.14 3.36 -4.32
C PHE A 60 -0.19 2.27 -3.30
N HIS A 61 -1.35 2.38 -2.62
CA HIS A 61 -1.75 1.35 -1.66
C HIS A 61 -2.15 0.04 -2.35
N TYR A 62 -2.84 0.10 -3.49
CA TYR A 62 -3.21 -1.08 -4.26
C TYR A 62 -2.03 -1.74 -4.98
N GLU A 63 -1.07 -0.96 -5.48
CA GLU A 63 0.03 -1.49 -6.30
C GLU A 63 1.30 -1.82 -5.51
N VAL A 64 1.45 -1.27 -4.30
CA VAL A 64 2.63 -1.49 -3.46
C VAL A 64 2.24 -2.04 -2.10
N THR A 65 1.40 -1.33 -1.35
CA THR A 65 1.16 -1.66 0.07
C THR A 65 0.45 -3.01 0.23
N GLU A 66 -0.61 -3.26 -0.53
CA GLU A 66 -1.35 -4.52 -0.50
C GLU A 66 -0.54 -5.69 -1.06
N PRO A 67 0.12 -5.59 -2.24
CA PRO A 67 1.02 -6.62 -2.73
C PRO A 67 2.18 -6.95 -1.78
N PHE A 68 2.69 -5.96 -1.04
CA PHE A 68 3.69 -6.21 0.00
C PHE A 68 3.11 -7.04 1.16
N GLY A 69 1.88 -6.75 1.60
CA GLY A 69 1.17 -7.59 2.57
C GLY A 69 0.99 -9.04 2.09
N ALA A 70 0.64 -9.23 0.82
CA ALA A 70 0.53 -10.56 0.21
C ALA A 70 1.87 -11.28 0.13
N TRP A 71 2.95 -10.59 -0.24
CA TRP A 71 4.30 -11.15 -0.21
C TRP A 71 4.71 -11.56 1.21
N PHE A 72 4.41 -10.74 2.21
CA PHE A 72 4.70 -11.04 3.61
C PHE A 72 4.04 -12.36 4.03
N ALA A 73 2.75 -12.53 3.70
CA ALA A 73 2.05 -13.80 3.90
C ALA A 73 2.70 -14.95 3.12
N GLY A 74 3.10 -14.73 1.86
CA GLY A 74 3.79 -15.72 1.04
C GLY A 74 5.10 -16.21 1.68
N SER A 75 5.89 -15.31 2.25
CA SER A 75 7.12 -15.66 2.98
C SER A 75 6.82 -16.51 4.22
N LEU A 76 5.79 -16.12 4.99
CA LEU A 76 5.30 -16.92 6.11
C LEU A 76 4.82 -18.31 5.68
N CYS A 77 4.09 -18.40 4.57
CA CYS A 77 3.60 -19.66 4.03
C CYS A 77 4.74 -20.59 3.61
N ALA A 78 5.79 -20.04 3.00
CA ALA A 78 6.94 -20.79 2.49
C ALA A 78 7.88 -21.27 3.59
N THR A 79 8.13 -20.43 4.61
CA THR A 79 9.15 -20.70 5.63
C THR A 79 8.59 -21.17 6.96
N GLY A 80 7.30 -20.92 7.22
CA GLY A 80 6.67 -21.12 8.53
C GLY A 80 7.09 -20.08 9.57
N LYS A 81 7.85 -19.05 9.20
CA LYS A 81 8.33 -17.99 10.08
C LYS A 81 8.02 -16.61 9.48
N LEU A 82 8.02 -15.58 10.33
CA LEU A 82 7.94 -14.20 9.83
C LEU A 82 9.18 -13.90 8.96
N PRO A 83 9.04 -13.13 7.86
CA PRO A 83 10.20 -12.67 7.11
C PRO A 83 11.08 -11.79 8.00
N GLU A 84 12.40 -11.92 7.82
CA GLU A 84 13.35 -11.02 8.45
C GLU A 84 13.09 -9.58 7.99
N TRP A 85 13.28 -8.63 8.90
CA TRP A 85 12.95 -7.23 8.62
C TRP A 85 13.71 -6.68 7.40
N ILE A 86 14.97 -7.08 7.23
CA ILE A 86 15.80 -6.65 6.11
C ILE A 86 15.28 -7.17 4.76
N ASP A 87 14.78 -8.41 4.71
CA ASP A 87 14.22 -8.99 3.49
C ASP A 87 12.93 -8.27 3.10
N GLY A 88 12.11 -7.89 4.09
CA GLY A 88 10.94 -7.06 3.87
C GLY A 88 11.30 -5.67 3.36
N MET A 89 12.36 -5.05 3.87
CA MET A 89 12.83 -3.76 3.38
C MET A 89 13.33 -3.83 1.94
N VAL A 90 14.11 -4.85 1.59
CA VAL A 90 14.55 -5.08 0.20
C VAL A 90 13.34 -5.25 -0.70
N LYS A 91 12.37 -6.08 -0.29
CA LYS A 91 11.18 -6.31 -1.12
C LYS A 91 10.31 -5.07 -1.29
N LEU A 92 10.14 -4.30 -0.23
CA LEU A 92 9.39 -3.05 -0.27
C LEU A 92 10.06 -2.05 -1.22
N ALA A 93 11.39 -1.92 -1.15
CA ALA A 93 12.15 -1.06 -2.07
C ALA A 93 11.97 -1.48 -3.53
N GLU A 94 12.09 -2.78 -3.85
CA GLU A 94 11.86 -3.29 -5.21
C GLU A 94 10.47 -2.91 -5.75
N MET A 95 9.42 -3.07 -4.92
CA MET A 95 8.04 -2.76 -5.31
C MET A 95 7.84 -1.25 -5.53
N VAL A 96 8.43 -0.42 -4.66
CA VAL A 96 8.37 1.03 -4.77
C VAL A 96 9.10 1.52 -6.01
N GLU A 97 10.29 1.01 -6.29
CA GLU A 97 11.06 1.32 -7.51
C GLU A 97 10.28 0.92 -8.77
N ALA A 98 9.71 -0.29 -8.78
CA ALA A 98 8.89 -0.76 -9.89
C ALA A 98 7.67 0.12 -10.11
N PHE A 99 6.98 0.55 -9.05
CA PHE A 99 5.85 1.46 -9.12
C PHE A 99 6.25 2.80 -9.76
N PHE A 100 7.32 3.44 -9.27
CA PHE A 100 7.73 4.73 -9.81
C PHE A 100 8.33 4.67 -11.22
N ALA A 101 8.95 3.54 -11.59
CA ALA A 101 9.43 3.32 -12.95
C ALA A 101 8.30 3.29 -13.98
N GLN A 102 7.08 2.87 -13.60
CA GLN A 102 5.91 2.92 -14.49
C GLN A 102 5.52 4.37 -14.85
N GLY A 103 5.70 5.31 -13.92
CA GLY A 103 5.44 6.74 -14.11
C GLY A 103 6.43 7.45 -15.05
N CYS A 104 7.64 6.92 -15.26
CA CYS A 104 8.58 7.45 -16.26
C CYS A 104 8.14 7.20 -17.71
N ASN A 105 7.15 6.33 -17.93
CA ASN A 105 6.63 6.00 -19.26
C ASN A 105 5.23 6.59 -19.53
N GLN A 106 4.66 7.39 -18.61
CA GLN A 106 3.35 8.00 -18.81
C GLN A 106 3.46 9.49 -19.16
N VAL A 107 2.94 9.77 -20.36
CA VAL A 107 2.68 11.07 -21.02
C VAL A 107 2.05 12.09 -20.03
N PRO A 108 2.31 13.41 -20.18
CA PRO A 108 2.02 14.40 -19.14
C PRO A 108 0.55 14.39 -18.72
N MET A 109 0.30 14.39 -17.41
CA MET A 109 -1.03 14.61 -16.88
C MET A 109 -1.56 15.97 -17.33
N LEU A 110 -2.73 15.94 -17.97
CA LEU A 110 -3.50 17.11 -18.38
C LEU A 110 -3.54 18.14 -17.26
N GLU A 111 -3.13 19.37 -17.59
CA GLU A 111 -3.18 20.53 -16.70
C GLU A 111 -4.53 20.57 -15.98
N LYS A 112 -4.49 20.69 -14.65
CA LYS A 112 -5.67 20.96 -13.84
C LYS A 112 -6.22 22.33 -14.27
N THR A 113 -7.17 22.35 -15.20
CA THR A 113 -7.91 23.56 -15.57
C THR A 113 -8.62 24.06 -14.31
N SER A 114 -8.12 25.15 -13.77
CA SER A 114 -8.74 25.90 -12.69
C SER A 114 -10.06 26.47 -13.22
N VAL A 115 -11.18 25.82 -12.90
CA VAL A 115 -12.51 26.38 -13.14
C VAL A 115 -12.71 27.52 -12.15
N THR A 116 -12.27 28.71 -12.54
CA THR A 116 -12.66 29.95 -11.86
C THR A 116 -14.15 30.15 -12.09
N ARG A 117 -14.95 30.06 -11.03
CA ARG A 117 -16.39 30.38 -11.02
C ARG A 117 -16.58 31.84 -11.47
N ALA A 118 -16.98 32.04 -12.72
CA ALA A 118 -17.52 33.30 -13.19
C ALA A 118 -19.03 33.34 -12.87
N THR A 119 -19.38 34.00 -11.78
CA THR A 119 -20.75 34.41 -11.46
C THR A 119 -21.22 35.41 -12.51
N ASN A 120 -22.20 35.05 -13.35
CA ASN A 120 -22.94 36.02 -14.15
C ASN A 120 -24.44 35.83 -13.92
N TYR A 121 -24.97 36.70 -13.05
CA TYR A 121 -26.39 37.02 -12.92
C TYR A 121 -26.81 37.76 -14.20
N GLN A 122 -27.72 37.21 -15.01
CA GLN A 122 -28.48 38.00 -15.98
C GLN A 122 -29.92 38.15 -15.50
N ILE A 123 -30.26 39.42 -15.31
CA ILE A 123 -31.54 39.94 -14.86
C ILE A 123 -32.53 39.82 -16.02
N GLY A 124 -33.66 39.16 -15.78
CA GLY A 124 -34.75 39.10 -16.75
C GLY A 124 -35.37 40.47 -16.98
N SER A 125 -35.47 40.87 -18.25
CA SER A 125 -36.32 41.97 -18.70
C SER A 125 -37.44 41.35 -19.54
N LEU A 126 -38.63 41.28 -18.96
CA LEU A 126 -39.89 41.00 -19.63
C LEU A 126 -40.21 42.15 -20.59
N VAL A 127 -40.51 41.82 -21.84
CA VAL A 127 -41.35 42.62 -22.75
C VAL A 127 -42.58 41.78 -23.03
#